data_AF-A0A0U9HRN0-F1
#
_entry.id   AF-A0A0U9HRN0-F1
#
_cell.length_a   1.000
_cell.length_b   1.000
_cell.length_c   1.000
_cell.angle_alpha   90.00
_cell.angle_beta   90.00
_cell.angle_gamma   90.00
#
_symmetry.space_group_name_H-M   'P 1'
#
loop_
_entity.id
_entity.type
_entity.pdbx_description
1 polymer ?
#
loop_
_entity_poly.entity_id
_entity_poly.type
_entity_poly.pdbx_seq_one_letter_code
_entity_poly.pdbx_strand_id
1 'polypeptide(L)'
;MLQSEVLIKGPFQYQKDWDVGDIVTVQNKDWNITMDTRITEVEEIYEAGGFKLNVTFGKNTPTLTQKLKSILREMKIESTR
;
A
#
# COMPACT_ATOMS: atom_id res chain seq x y z
N MET A 1 -10.17 -0.63 5.86
CA MET A 1 -9.27 0.19 5.01
C MET A 1 -7.90 -0.44 5.09
N LEU A 2 -7.10 -0.36 4.04
CA LEU A 2 -5.75 -0.90 4.02
C LEU A 2 -4.78 0.27 4.06
N GLN A 3 -3.90 0.27 5.05
CA GLN A 3 -2.82 1.25 5.19
C GLN A 3 -1.51 0.55 4.85
N SER A 4 -0.68 1.20 4.04
CA SER A 4 0.66 0.72 3.68
C SER A 4 1.66 1.87 3.75
N GLU A 5 2.88 1.57 4.20
CA GLU A 5 4.02 2.45 4.02
C GLU A 5 4.47 2.37 2.55
N VAL A 6 4.85 3.51 1.97
CA VAL A 6 5.29 3.59 0.57
C VAL A 6 6.72 4.12 0.48
N LEU A 7 7.49 3.58 -0.47
CA LEU A 7 8.85 4.04 -0.75
C LEU A 7 8.83 5.42 -1.39
N ILE A 8 9.39 6.37 -0.66
CA ILE A 8 9.42 7.80 -1.00
C ILE A 8 10.39 8.14 -2.15
N LYS A 9 11.39 7.28 -2.37
CA LYS A 9 12.42 7.45 -3.42
C LYS A 9 12.16 6.54 -4.63
N GLY A 10 10.92 6.08 -4.81
CA GLY A 10 10.52 5.32 -5.97
C GLY A 10 10.49 6.17 -7.26
N PRO A 11 10.22 5.54 -8.41
CA PRO A 11 10.09 6.24 -9.69
C PRO A 11 8.88 7.19 -9.75
N PHE A 12 7.90 7.04 -8.86
CA PHE A 12 6.70 7.87 -8.78
C PHE A 12 6.66 8.59 -7.43
N GLN A 13 6.49 9.92 -7.46
CA GLN A 13 6.56 10.80 -6.30
C GLN A 13 5.19 11.37 -5.96
N TYR A 14 4.86 11.36 -4.67
CA TYR A 14 3.63 11.99 -4.16
C TYR A 14 3.64 13.50 -4.46
N GLN A 15 2.45 14.05 -4.79
CA GLN A 15 2.22 15.44 -5.23
C GLN A 15 2.91 15.86 -6.53
N LYS A 16 3.57 14.93 -7.22
CA LYS A 16 4.18 15.16 -8.54
C LYS A 16 3.58 14.25 -9.60
N ASP A 17 3.55 12.95 -9.31
CA ASP A 17 3.08 11.92 -10.24
C ASP A 17 1.73 11.32 -9.81
N TRP A 18 1.35 11.47 -8.54
CA TRP A 18 0.08 10.99 -8.00
C TRP A 18 -0.34 11.75 -6.73
N ASP A 19 -1.64 11.79 -6.46
CA ASP A 19 -2.23 12.44 -5.29
C ASP A 19 -3.44 11.66 -4.71
N VAL A 20 -3.96 12.12 -3.57
CA VAL A 20 -5.21 11.64 -2.98
C VAL A 20 -6.34 11.78 -4.01
N GLY A 21 -7.07 10.68 -4.21
CA GLY A 21 -8.14 10.61 -5.19
C GLY A 21 -7.73 9.91 -6.49
N ASP A 22 -6.44 9.77 -6.79
CA ASP A 22 -6.00 9.05 -8.00
C ASP A 22 -6.23 7.55 -7.88
N ILE A 23 -6.45 6.90 -9.04
CA ILE A 23 -6.44 5.45 -9.17
C ILE A 23 -5.02 5.05 -9.56
N VAL A 24 -4.38 4.24 -8.73
CA VAL A 24 -3.01 3.78 -8.92
C VAL A 24 -2.95 2.27 -9.03
N THR A 25 -1.97 1.76 -9.78
CA THR A 25 -1.67 0.33 -9.83
C THR A 25 -0.70 -0.01 -8.69
N VAL A 26 -1.15 -0.81 -7.74
CA VAL A 26 -0.33 -1.35 -6.64
C VAL A 26 0.22 -2.70 -7.05
N GLN A 27 1.54 -2.84 -7.00
CA GLN A 27 2.25 -4.09 -7.29
C GLN A 27 3.07 -4.53 -6.08
N ASN A 28 2.85 -5.76 -5.62
CA ASN A 28 3.70 -6.42 -4.64
C ASN A 28 4.33 -7.66 -5.31
N LYS A 29 5.64 -7.62 -5.53
CA LYS A 29 6.38 -8.68 -6.23
C LYS A 29 6.54 -9.94 -5.39
N ASP A 30 6.75 -9.79 -4.09
CA ASP A 30 6.94 -10.93 -3.17
C ASP A 30 5.69 -11.81 -3.12
N TRP A 31 4.52 -11.19 -3.27
CA TRP A 31 3.21 -11.86 -3.23
C TRP A 31 2.58 -12.04 -4.62
N ASN A 32 3.27 -11.62 -5.68
CA ASN A 32 2.78 -11.63 -7.05
C ASN A 32 1.38 -11.02 -7.20
N ILE A 33 1.13 -9.89 -6.53
CA ILE A 33 -0.13 -9.17 -6.57
C ILE A 33 0.01 -7.93 -7.45
N THR A 34 -0.95 -7.70 -8.34
CA THR A 34 -1.13 -6.45 -9.08
C THR A 34 -2.62 -6.07 -9.05
N MET A 35 -2.93 -4.81 -8.79
CA MET A 35 -4.30 -4.31 -8.72
C MET A 35 -4.37 -2.82 -8.99
N ASP A 36 -5.55 -2.34 -9.37
CA ASP A 36 -5.84 -0.91 -9.43
C ASP A 36 -6.72 -0.50 -8.24
N THR A 37 -6.30 0.53 -7.51
CA THR A 37 -7.02 1.03 -6.33
C THR A 37 -6.98 2.55 -6.21
N ARG A 38 -8.03 3.14 -5.63
CA ARG A 38 -8.09 4.57 -5.37
C ARG A 38 -7.37 4.89 -4.07
N ILE A 39 -6.56 5.94 -4.07
CA ILE A 39 -5.99 6.50 -2.84
C ILE A 39 -7.06 7.36 -2.17
N THR A 40 -7.37 7.08 -0.92
CA THR A 40 -8.39 7.83 -0.16
C THR A 40 -7.80 8.75 0.89
N GLU A 41 -6.56 8.50 1.31
CA GLU A 41 -5.87 9.32 2.30
C GLU A 41 -4.36 9.09 2.19
N VAL A 42 -3.60 10.15 2.47
CA VAL A 42 -2.15 10.13 2.60
C VAL A 42 -1.79 10.85 3.90
N GLU A 43 -0.97 10.21 4.72
CA GLU A 43 -0.43 10.77 5.96
C GLU A 43 1.08 10.94 5.81
N GLU A 44 1.55 12.18 5.95
CA GLU A 44 2.95 12.55 5.95
C GLU A 44 3.49 12.55 7.39
N ILE A 45 4.53 11.77 7.64
CA ILE A 45 5.13 11.63 8.97
C ILE A 45 6.55 12.21 8.91
N TYR A 46 6.78 13.25 9.72
CA TYR A 46 8.06 13.92 9.85
C TYR A 46 8.66 13.64 11.22
N GLU A 47 9.71 12.81 11.27
CA GLU A 47 10.40 12.43 12.50
C GLU A 47 11.90 12.73 12.41
N ALA A 48 12.57 12.78 13.56
CA ALA A 48 14.02 12.97 13.62
C ALA A 48 14.81 11.88 12.86
N GLY A 49 14.23 10.69 12.70
CA GLY A 49 14.80 9.57 11.96
C GLY A 49 14.54 9.58 10.45
N GLY A 50 13.72 10.51 9.95
CA GLY A 50 13.42 10.64 8.54
C GLY A 50 11.97 11.01 8.24
N PHE A 51 11.69 11.11 6.94
CA PHE A 51 10.35 11.31 6.40
C PHE A 51 9.74 9.93 6.07
N LYS A 52 8.43 9.79 6.27
CA LYS A 52 7.64 8.61 5.91
C LYS A 52 6.29 9.03 5.35
N LEU A 53 5.71 8.14 4.56
CA LEU A 53 4.42 8.37 3.93
C LEU A 53 3.55 7.12 4.04
N ASN A 54 2.43 7.27 4.74
CA ASN A 54 1.42 6.24 4.92
C ASN A 54 0.28 6.49 3.93
N VAL A 55 -0.07 5.50 3.13
CA VAL A 55 -1.14 5.61 2.13
C VAL A 55 -2.29 4.69 2.51
N THR A 56 -3.51 5.24 2.51
CA THR A 56 -4.73 4.47 2.65
C THR A 56 -5.39 4.28 1.30
N PHE A 57 -5.65 3.03 0.96
CA PHE A 57 -6.37 2.66 -0.26
C PHE A 57 -7.85 2.40 0.03
N GLY A 58 -8.70 2.92 -0.84
CA GLY A 58 -10.15 2.78 -0.79
C GLY A 58 -10.62 1.32 -1.00
N LYS A 59 -11.89 1.06 -0.71
CA LYS A 59 -12.52 -0.26 -0.95
C LYS A 59 -12.71 -0.50 -2.45
N ASN A 60 -11.70 -1.03 -3.12
CA ASN A 60 -11.86 -1.60 -4.46
C ASN A 60 -12.29 -3.07 -4.34
N THR A 61 -13.60 -3.30 -4.21
CA THR A 61 -14.26 -4.62 -4.08
C THR A 61 -13.69 -5.58 -2.99
N PRO A 62 -14.47 -6.56 -2.51
CA PRO A 62 -14.02 -7.47 -1.45
C PRO A 62 -12.74 -8.23 -1.78
N THR A 63 -12.48 -8.44 -3.08
CA THR A 63 -11.43 -9.29 -3.65
C THR A 63 -10.02 -8.88 -3.22
N LEU A 64 -9.71 -7.57 -3.20
CA LEU A 64 -8.41 -7.07 -2.77
C LEU A 64 -8.15 -7.36 -1.29
N THR A 65 -9.01 -6.84 -0.42
CA THR A 65 -8.79 -6.96 1.04
C THR A 65 -8.80 -8.42 1.45
N GLN A 66 -9.61 -9.26 0.80
CA GLN A 66 -9.63 -10.71 1.02
C GLN A 66 -8.32 -11.38 0.59
N LYS A 67 -7.82 -11.09 -0.62
CA LYS A 67 -6.58 -11.69 -1.14
C LYS A 67 -5.37 -11.30 -0.30
N LEU A 68 -5.27 -10.02 0.10
CA LEU A 68 -4.21 -9.54 0.96
C LEU A 68 -4.25 -10.15 2.36
N LYS A 69 -5.44 -10.26 2.96
CA LYS A 69 -5.62 -10.92 4.26
C LYS A 69 -5.27 -12.41 4.19
N SER A 70 -5.56 -13.09 3.07
CA SER A 70 -5.16 -14.49 2.87
C SER A 70 -3.65 -14.62 2.91
N ILE A 71 -2.95 -13.79 2.12
CA ILE A 71 -1.49 -13.86 1.97
C ILE A 71 -0.77 -13.49 3.27
N LEU A 72 -1.23 -12.45 3.98
CA LEU A 72 -0.70 -12.09 5.30
C LEU A 72 -0.86 -13.21 6.33
N ARG A 73 -1.96 -13.98 6.26
CA ARG A 73 -2.16 -15.16 7.12
C ARG A 73 -1.20 -16.27 6.76
N GLU A 74 -1.01 -16.55 5.47
CA GLU A 74 -0.08 -17.57 4.97
C GLU A 74 1.36 -17.28 5.42
N MET A 75 1.84 -16.04 5.34
CA MET A 75 3.17 -15.66 5.82
C MET A 75 3.35 -15.81 7.34
N LYS A 76 2.31 -15.47 8.11
CA LYS A 76 2.38 -15.59 9.59
C LYS A 76 2.52 -17.06 10.01
N ILE A 77 1.95 -17.98 9.22
CA ILE A 77 2.05 -19.42 9.44
C ILE A 77 3.46 -19.92 9.13
N GLU A 78 4.10 -19.40 8.07
CA GLU A 78 5.48 -19.76 7.69
C GLU A 78 6.54 -19.25 8.66
N SER A 79 6.40 -18.03 9.20
CA SER A 79 7.33 -17.48 10.20
C SER A 79 7.23 -18.14 11.59
N THR A 80 6.18 -18.94 11.85
CA THR A 80 5.98 -19.64 13.13
C THR A 80 6.45 -21.10 13.06
N ARG A 81 6.95 -21.55 11.91
CA ARG A 81 7.53 -22.88 11.70
C ARG A 81 9.05 -22.82 11.71
#